data_AF-A0A8X6GW67-F1
#
_entry.id   AF-A0A8X6GW67-F1
#
_cell.length_a   1.000
_cell.length_b   1.000
_cell.length_c   1.000
_cell.angle_alpha   90.00
_cell.angle_beta   90.00
_cell.angle_gamma   90.00
#
_symmetry.space_group_name_H-M   'P 1'
#
loop_
_entity.id
_entity.type
_entity.pdbx_description
1 polymer ?
#
loop_
_entity_poly.entity_id
_entity_poly.type
_entity_poly.pdbx_seq_one_letter_code
_entity_poly.pdbx_strand_id
1 'polypeptide(L)'
;EDVTHNVATIKGFPKFLQGVQGRLEVRGEIYISNSDFLKLNENDEFANPRNAAAGSLKQLDANITASRPLRYFAYSLIGGAEKSQSEVLNKLEALGFCVNEHQSLTSSLDGMLKFYNEVYNCRYNLDYDIDGIVYKVNDLVLQNRLGNTHKAPRSALAYKFSAVYAKTKLNKIFIQVGRTGVLTPVADLVPVNIGGVLVSRASLHNQDEIKRKDIREGDIVTIKRAGDVIPQIVEVSRDSRLPNTPEFVFPEVCPECGSKVRQVEGEAAVRCPEEFACKAQIIEN
;
A
#
# COMPACT_ATOMS: atom_id res chain seq x y z
N GLU A 1 0.52 -19.55 6.23
CA GLU A 1 1.75 -19.40 7.02
C GLU A 1 1.37 -19.27 8.47
N ASP A 2 2.09 -19.95 9.35
CA ASP A 2 1.91 -19.80 10.79
C ASP A 2 2.86 -18.71 11.27
N VAL A 3 2.31 -17.64 11.82
CA VAL A 3 3.04 -16.49 12.39
C VAL A 3 2.67 -16.27 13.86
N THR A 4 2.21 -17.32 14.55
CA THR A 4 1.70 -17.23 15.93
C THR A 4 2.71 -16.59 16.89
N HIS A 5 3.98 -17.00 16.79
CA HIS A 5 5.04 -16.46 17.64
C HIS A 5 5.32 -14.98 17.35
N ASN A 6 5.32 -14.57 16.07
CA ASN A 6 5.53 -13.19 15.64
C ASN A 6 4.36 -12.28 16.08
N VAL A 7 3.10 -12.73 15.91
CA VAL A 7 1.93 -11.95 16.36
C VAL A 7 1.97 -11.74 17.88
N ALA A 8 2.42 -12.75 18.64
CA ALA A 8 2.56 -12.63 20.09
C ALA A 8 3.63 -11.62 20.56
N THR A 9 4.48 -11.10 19.67
CA THR A 9 5.44 -10.03 20.01
C THR A 9 4.88 -8.63 19.78
N ILE A 10 3.75 -8.49 19.09
CA ILE A 10 3.14 -7.19 18.80
C ILE A 10 2.71 -6.54 20.12
N LYS A 11 3.15 -5.29 20.33
CA LYS A 11 2.85 -4.55 21.55
C LYS A 11 1.34 -4.37 21.72
N GLY A 12 0.83 -4.70 22.89
CA GLY A 12 -0.59 -4.58 23.23
C GLY A 12 -1.47 -5.74 22.79
N PHE A 13 -0.94 -6.74 22.06
CA PHE A 13 -1.74 -7.89 21.64
C PHE A 13 -2.14 -8.80 22.82
N PRO A 14 -3.44 -9.05 23.08
CA PRO A 14 -3.89 -9.92 24.15
C PRO A 14 -3.45 -11.37 23.95
N LYS A 15 -2.70 -11.90 24.91
CA LYS A 15 -2.25 -13.30 24.94
C LYS A 15 -3.20 -14.21 25.71
N PHE A 16 -3.97 -13.62 26.63
CA PHE A 16 -4.92 -14.31 27.49
C PHE A 16 -6.22 -13.52 27.52
N LEU A 17 -7.34 -14.21 27.28
CA LEU A 17 -8.67 -13.61 27.31
C LEU A 17 -9.41 -14.11 28.54
N GLN A 18 -9.93 -13.20 29.36
CA GLN A 18 -10.74 -13.53 30.52
C GLN A 18 -12.22 -13.66 30.13
N GLY A 19 -12.93 -14.59 30.76
CA GLY A 19 -14.39 -14.72 30.59
C GLY A 19 -14.82 -15.20 29.19
N VAL A 20 -13.92 -15.83 28.43
CA VAL A 20 -14.22 -16.46 27.14
C VAL A 20 -14.39 -17.96 27.33
N GLN A 21 -15.48 -18.51 26.83
CA GLN A 21 -15.70 -19.95 26.74
C GLN A 21 -15.73 -20.37 25.27
N GLY A 22 -15.20 -21.55 24.97
CA GLY A 22 -15.18 -22.10 23.61
C GLY A 22 -14.06 -21.52 22.74
N ARG A 23 -14.28 -21.53 21.42
CA ARG A 23 -13.31 -21.09 20.42
C ARG A 23 -13.75 -19.76 19.81
N LEU A 24 -12.86 -18.79 19.83
CA LEU A 24 -13.03 -17.53 19.13
C LEU A 24 -11.99 -17.42 18.02
N GLU A 25 -12.38 -16.82 16.91
CA GLU A 25 -11.47 -16.37 15.86
C GLU A 25 -11.62 -14.86 15.71
N VAL A 26 -10.53 -14.13 15.98
CA VAL A 26 -10.45 -12.68 15.82
C VAL A 26 -9.75 -12.38 14.52
N ARG A 27 -10.34 -11.50 13.71
CA ARG A 27 -9.73 -11.00 12.46
C ARG A 27 -9.44 -9.52 12.58
N GLY A 28 -8.31 -9.12 12.01
CA GLY A 28 -7.79 -7.77 12.07
C GLY A 28 -6.77 -7.50 10.97
N GLU A 29 -6.25 -6.28 10.96
CA GLU A 29 -5.17 -5.85 10.09
C GLU A 29 -3.96 -5.48 10.94
N ILE A 30 -2.76 -5.89 10.53
CA ILE A 30 -1.49 -5.48 11.11
C ILE A 30 -0.88 -4.42 10.20
N TYR A 31 -0.39 -3.32 10.77
CA TYR A 31 0.18 -2.20 10.03
C TYR A 31 1.41 -1.64 10.75
N ILE A 32 2.13 -0.75 10.06
CA ILE A 32 3.16 0.11 10.65
C ILE A 32 2.70 1.55 10.43
N SER A 33 2.82 2.39 11.47
CA SER A 33 2.41 3.79 11.37
C SER A 33 3.30 4.53 10.37
N ASN A 34 2.80 5.62 9.78
CA ASN A 34 3.55 6.40 8.81
C ASN A 34 4.83 6.98 9.43
N SER A 35 4.73 7.49 10.66
CA SER A 35 5.88 7.97 11.43
C SER A 35 6.90 6.89 11.77
N ASP A 36 6.46 5.69 12.13
CA ASP A 36 7.34 4.57 12.45
C ASP A 36 7.95 3.95 11.18
N PHE A 37 7.21 3.95 10.07
CA PHE A 37 7.70 3.53 8.76
C PHE A 37 8.85 4.42 8.29
N LEU A 38 8.71 5.75 8.38
CA LEU A 38 9.77 6.67 7.97
C LEU A 38 11.09 6.38 8.67
N LYS A 39 11.06 6.12 9.98
CA LYS A 39 12.25 5.76 10.78
C LYS A 39 12.79 4.39 10.40
N LEU A 40 11.91 3.40 10.21
CA LEU A 40 12.30 2.06 9.80
C LEU A 40 13.02 2.10 8.44
N ASN A 41 12.49 2.89 7.50
CA ASN A 41 12.96 2.96 6.14
C ASN A 41 14.24 3.80 5.95
N GLU A 42 14.79 4.36 7.04
CA GLU A 42 16.13 4.96 7.00
C GLU A 42 17.22 3.88 6.83
N ASN A 43 16.96 2.67 7.33
CA ASN A 43 17.91 1.55 7.28
C ASN A 43 17.43 0.40 6.40
N ASP A 44 16.12 0.32 6.12
CA ASP A 44 15.51 -0.70 5.28
C ASP A 44 14.93 -0.05 4.00
N GLU A 45 15.02 -0.70 2.84
CA GLU A 45 14.49 -0.16 1.57
C GLU A 45 13.09 -0.71 1.24
N PHE A 46 12.14 -0.61 2.17
CA PHE A 46 10.75 -1.03 1.89
C PHE A 46 10.04 -0.03 0.96
N ALA A 47 9.19 -0.56 0.08
CA ALA A 47 8.48 0.25 -0.91
C ALA A 47 7.33 1.09 -0.32
N ASN A 48 6.67 0.61 0.74
CA ASN A 48 5.56 1.27 1.44
C ASN A 48 5.29 0.61 2.81
N PRO A 49 4.47 1.23 3.69
CA PRO A 49 4.16 0.69 5.02
C PRO A 49 3.54 -0.71 5.01
N ARG A 50 2.70 -1.04 4.02
CA ARG A 50 2.08 -2.37 3.88
C ARG A 50 3.12 -3.46 3.63
N ASN A 51 4.06 -3.19 2.73
CA ASN A 51 5.19 -4.09 2.45
C ASN A 51 6.11 -4.22 3.68
N ALA A 52 6.37 -3.12 4.39
CA ALA A 52 7.15 -3.15 5.61
C ALA A 52 6.48 -3.98 6.72
N ALA A 53 5.16 -3.84 6.92
CA ALA A 53 4.40 -4.61 7.90
C ALA A 53 4.44 -6.11 7.57
N ALA A 54 4.20 -6.48 6.30
CA ALA A 54 4.24 -7.87 5.86
C ALA A 54 5.63 -8.50 6.02
N GLY A 55 6.70 -7.79 5.63
CA GLY A 55 8.07 -8.25 5.79
C GLY A 55 8.49 -8.36 7.25
N SER A 56 8.08 -7.40 8.08
CA SER A 56 8.36 -7.37 9.52
C SER A 56 7.66 -8.49 10.30
N LEU A 57 6.45 -8.87 9.88
CA LEU A 57 5.68 -9.94 10.53
C LEU A 57 6.20 -11.34 10.18
N LYS A 58 6.67 -11.53 8.94
CA LYS A 58 7.03 -12.85 8.39
C LYS A 58 8.52 -13.20 8.60
N GLN A 59 9.05 -12.90 9.78
CA GLN A 59 10.43 -13.22 10.13
C GLN A 59 10.51 -14.63 10.73
N LEU A 60 11.57 -15.37 10.39
CA LEU A 60 11.83 -16.68 11.01
C LEU A 60 12.11 -16.55 12.51
N ASP A 61 12.85 -15.52 12.90
CA ASP A 61 13.09 -15.17 14.30
C ASP A 61 12.08 -14.11 14.76
N ALA A 62 11.21 -14.49 15.71
CA ALA A 62 10.22 -13.61 16.30
C ALA A 62 10.85 -12.42 17.05
N ASN A 63 12.11 -12.48 17.48
CA ASN A 63 12.79 -11.34 18.09
C ASN A 63 13.01 -10.21 17.09
N ILE A 64 13.19 -10.52 15.80
CA ILE A 64 13.24 -9.50 14.75
C ILE A 64 11.88 -8.84 14.63
N THR A 65 10.79 -9.61 14.59
CA THR A 65 9.43 -9.02 14.61
C THR A 65 9.21 -8.16 15.86
N ALA A 66 9.68 -8.59 17.03
CA ALA A 66 9.55 -7.85 18.29
C ALA A 66 10.24 -6.48 18.25
N SER A 67 11.32 -6.32 17.48
CA SER A 67 12.00 -5.03 17.31
C SER A 67 11.34 -4.13 16.26
N ARG A 68 10.39 -4.63 15.48
CA ARG A 68 9.68 -3.86 14.45
C ARG A 68 8.46 -3.16 15.07
N PRO A 69 8.13 -1.93 14.64
CA PRO A 69 7.05 -1.13 15.22
C PRO A 69 5.66 -1.53 14.68
N LEU A 70 5.34 -2.83 14.76
CA LEU A 70 4.05 -3.36 14.31
C LEU A 70 2.92 -2.94 15.27
N ARG A 71 1.79 -2.59 14.67
CA ARG A 71 0.52 -2.26 15.32
C ARG A 71 -0.60 -3.06 14.67
N TYR A 72 -1.78 -3.07 15.26
CA TYR A 72 -2.92 -3.78 14.69
C TYR A 72 -4.26 -3.15 15.07
N PHE A 73 -5.29 -3.47 14.28
CA PHE A 73 -6.69 -3.25 14.62
C PHE A 73 -7.48 -4.55 14.44
N ALA A 74 -8.29 -4.92 15.43
CA ALA A 74 -9.28 -5.99 15.32
C ALA A 74 -10.62 -5.43 14.84
N TYR A 75 -11.32 -6.15 13.97
CA TYR A 75 -12.58 -5.66 13.39
C TYR A 75 -13.65 -6.74 13.17
N SER A 76 -13.37 -8.00 13.51
CA SER A 76 -14.32 -9.11 13.36
C SER A 76 -14.04 -10.20 14.39
N LEU A 77 -15.13 -10.81 14.86
CA LEU A 77 -15.13 -11.91 15.82
C LEU A 77 -16.04 -13.01 15.30
N ILE A 78 -15.53 -14.24 15.27
CA ILE A 78 -16.27 -15.45 14.89
C ILE A 78 -16.30 -16.38 16.10
N GLY A 79 -17.46 -17.01 16.35
CA GLY A 79 -17.69 -17.85 17.53
C GLY A 79 -18.20 -17.07 18.76
N GLY A 80 -18.42 -15.77 18.62
CA GLY A 80 -19.05 -14.93 19.64
C GLY A 80 -20.59 -15.00 19.64
N ALA A 81 -21.21 -14.36 20.64
CA ALA A 81 -22.66 -14.35 20.84
C ALA A 81 -23.31 -12.99 20.48
N GLU A 82 -22.52 -12.07 19.95
CA GLU A 82 -22.93 -10.73 19.56
C GLU A 82 -23.94 -10.78 18.41
N LYS A 83 -24.86 -9.80 18.38
CA LYS A 83 -25.93 -9.71 17.39
C LYS A 83 -25.66 -8.64 16.33
N SER A 84 -24.75 -7.71 16.62
CA SER A 84 -24.39 -6.62 15.73
C SER A 84 -22.89 -6.43 15.57
N GLN A 85 -22.47 -5.82 14.47
CA GLN A 85 -21.07 -5.44 14.23
C GLN A 85 -20.60 -4.44 15.29
N SER A 86 -21.45 -3.51 15.75
CA SER A 86 -21.12 -2.62 16.86
C SER A 86 -20.86 -3.37 18.17
N GLU A 87 -21.68 -4.38 18.50
CA GLU A 87 -21.44 -5.24 19.67
C GLU A 87 -20.12 -6.03 19.55
N VAL A 88 -19.78 -6.51 18.35
CA VAL A 88 -18.49 -7.17 18.09
C VAL A 88 -17.32 -6.24 18.39
N LEU A 89 -17.37 -5.00 17.95
CA LEU A 89 -16.30 -4.02 18.17
C LEU A 89 -16.16 -3.70 19.67
N ASN A 90 -17.30 -3.48 20.36
CA ASN A 90 -17.31 -3.29 21.82
C ASN A 90 -16.75 -4.51 22.57
N LYS A 91 -17.09 -5.72 22.12
CA LYS A 91 -16.58 -6.96 22.73
C LYS A 91 -15.06 -7.08 22.54
N LEU A 92 -14.54 -6.77 21.36
CA LEU A 92 -13.11 -6.81 21.07
C LEU A 92 -12.35 -5.84 21.97
N GLU A 93 -12.83 -4.61 22.14
CA GLU A 93 -12.25 -3.66 23.10
C GLU A 93 -12.30 -4.19 24.53
N ALA A 94 -13.44 -4.73 24.97
CA ALA A 94 -13.59 -5.30 26.31
C ALA A 94 -12.67 -6.52 26.55
N LEU A 95 -12.27 -7.22 25.49
CA LEU A 95 -11.30 -8.31 25.51
C LEU A 95 -9.84 -7.82 25.44
N GLY A 96 -9.62 -6.51 25.36
CA GLY A 96 -8.30 -5.88 25.34
C GLY A 96 -7.70 -5.72 23.95
N PHE A 97 -8.43 -6.01 22.87
CA PHE A 97 -7.94 -5.76 21.52
C PHE A 97 -8.04 -4.27 21.16
N CYS A 98 -7.06 -3.78 20.40
CA CYS A 98 -7.16 -2.47 19.77
C CYS A 98 -8.21 -2.50 18.64
N VAL A 99 -9.20 -1.63 18.73
CA VAL A 99 -10.20 -1.39 17.68
C VAL A 99 -9.99 0.03 17.13
N ASN A 100 -10.36 0.25 15.87
CA ASN A 100 -10.18 1.55 15.24
C ASN A 100 -11.21 2.56 15.78
N GLU A 101 -10.74 3.71 16.27
CA GLU A 101 -11.60 4.77 16.82
C GLU A 101 -12.44 5.48 15.75
N HIS A 102 -12.01 5.46 14.49
CA HIS A 102 -12.74 6.03 13.36
C HIS A 102 -13.77 5.04 12.82
N GLN A 103 -14.88 4.95 13.54
CA GLN A 103 -16.03 4.11 13.19
C GLN A 103 -17.34 4.89 13.34
N SER A 104 -18.34 4.56 12.54
CA SER A 104 -19.66 5.20 12.60
C SER A 104 -20.78 4.21 12.28
N LEU A 105 -21.88 4.32 13.01
CA LEU A 105 -23.12 3.59 12.76
C LEU A 105 -24.14 4.54 12.15
N THR A 106 -24.70 4.16 11.00
CA THR A 106 -25.70 4.94 10.27
C THR A 106 -26.75 4.02 9.67
N SER A 107 -27.98 4.51 9.54
CA SER A 107 -29.09 3.85 8.88
C SER A 107 -29.46 4.47 7.53
N SER A 108 -28.68 5.45 7.03
CA SER A 108 -28.94 6.15 5.78
C SER A 108 -27.70 6.26 4.89
N LEU A 109 -27.96 6.34 3.57
CA LEU A 109 -26.93 6.59 2.57
C LEU A 109 -26.23 7.94 2.81
N ASP A 110 -26.99 8.98 3.18
CA ASP A 110 -26.41 10.29 3.49
C ASP A 110 -25.43 10.22 4.66
N GLY A 111 -25.76 9.45 5.71
CA GLY A 111 -24.84 9.23 6.83
C GLY A 111 -23.59 8.45 6.42
N MET A 112 -23.72 7.47 5.50
CA MET A 112 -22.57 6.76 4.94
C MET A 112 -21.66 7.72 4.17
N LEU A 113 -22.21 8.51 3.25
CA LEU A 113 -21.46 9.48 2.44
C LEU A 113 -20.85 10.59 3.30
N LYS A 114 -21.54 11.05 4.35
CA LYS A 114 -21.01 12.01 5.31
C LYS A 114 -19.75 11.44 6.00
N PHE A 115 -19.84 10.23 6.56
CA PHE A 115 -18.70 9.57 7.19
C PHE A 115 -17.54 9.38 6.21
N TYR A 116 -17.84 9.01 4.95
CA TYR A 116 -16.83 8.95 3.91
C TYR A 116 -16.10 10.27 3.68
N ASN A 117 -16.84 11.36 3.56
CA ASN A 117 -16.23 12.67 3.35
C ASN A 117 -15.42 13.13 4.57
N GLU A 118 -15.89 12.84 5.79
CA GLU A 118 -15.17 13.14 7.03
C GLU A 118 -13.82 12.41 7.07
N VAL A 119 -13.83 11.09 6.90
CA VAL A 119 -12.59 10.29 6.89
C VAL A 119 -11.72 10.66 5.70
N TYR A 120 -12.29 10.87 4.52
CA TYR A 120 -11.54 11.34 3.36
C TYR A 120 -10.81 12.65 3.69
N ASN A 121 -11.48 13.64 4.24
CA ASN A 121 -10.86 14.94 4.52
C ASN A 121 -9.79 14.88 5.62
N CYS A 122 -9.95 14.02 6.63
CA CYS A 122 -8.97 13.90 7.71
C CYS A 122 -7.91 12.81 7.50
N ARG A 123 -7.98 12.01 6.41
CA ARG A 123 -7.11 10.84 6.20
C ARG A 123 -5.61 11.12 6.31
N TYR A 124 -5.17 12.33 5.97
CA TYR A 124 -3.76 12.73 6.03
C TYR A 124 -3.25 13.04 7.43
N ASN A 125 -4.18 13.22 8.37
CA ASN A 125 -3.85 13.41 9.78
C ASN A 125 -3.73 12.07 10.51
N LEU A 126 -4.13 10.97 9.86
CA LEU A 126 -3.95 9.63 10.41
C LEU A 126 -2.48 9.24 10.27
N ASP A 127 -1.90 8.74 11.35
CA ASP A 127 -0.53 8.21 11.34
C ASP A 127 -0.48 6.80 10.74
N TYR A 128 -1.44 6.43 9.90
CA TYR A 128 -1.45 5.17 9.18
C TYR A 128 -2.22 5.37 7.88
N ASP A 129 -1.82 4.60 6.88
CA ASP A 129 -2.43 4.72 5.59
C ASP A 129 -3.79 3.99 5.50
N ILE A 130 -4.70 4.58 4.72
CA ILE A 130 -6.01 4.01 4.39
C ILE A 130 -6.35 4.25 2.91
N ASP A 131 -6.90 3.24 2.25
CA ASP A 131 -7.28 3.31 0.83
C ASP A 131 -8.81 3.46 0.61
N GLY A 132 -9.57 3.55 1.69
CA GLY A 132 -11.02 3.71 1.67
C GLY A 132 -11.67 3.38 3.01
N ILE A 133 -12.96 3.07 2.95
CA ILE A 133 -13.79 2.69 4.10
C ILE A 133 -14.49 1.38 3.80
N VAL A 134 -14.69 0.55 4.82
CA VAL A 134 -15.50 -0.66 4.71
C VAL A 134 -16.88 -0.40 5.32
N TYR A 135 -17.91 -0.38 4.48
CA TYR A 135 -19.30 -0.43 4.95
C TYR A 135 -19.68 -1.87 5.23
N LYS A 136 -20.31 -2.13 6.38
CA LYS A 136 -20.83 -3.44 6.77
C LYS A 136 -22.27 -3.30 7.22
N VAL A 137 -23.11 -4.26 6.84
CA VAL A 137 -24.45 -4.42 7.42
C VAL A 137 -24.29 -4.68 8.92
N ASN A 138 -24.88 -3.85 9.78
CA ASN A 138 -24.63 -3.97 11.22
C ASN A 138 -25.24 -5.24 11.82
N ASP A 139 -26.39 -5.72 11.34
CA ASP A 139 -27.07 -6.91 11.87
C ASP A 139 -26.38 -8.20 11.40
N LEU A 140 -25.84 -9.00 12.34
CA LEU A 140 -25.11 -10.24 12.04
C LEU A 140 -26.00 -11.38 11.57
N VAL A 141 -27.27 -11.41 11.98
CA VAL A 141 -28.25 -12.38 11.46
C VAL A 141 -28.48 -12.11 9.98
N LEU A 142 -28.61 -10.84 9.60
CA LEU A 142 -28.71 -10.43 8.21
C LEU A 142 -27.41 -10.70 7.44
N GLN A 143 -26.24 -10.47 8.02
CA GLN A 143 -24.96 -10.82 7.38
C GLN A 143 -24.90 -12.32 7.03
N ASN A 144 -25.26 -13.19 7.98
CA ASN A 144 -25.29 -14.64 7.78
C ASN A 144 -26.27 -15.04 6.68
N ARG A 145 -27.46 -14.42 6.65
CA ARG A 145 -28.47 -14.68 5.62
C ARG A 145 -28.03 -14.22 4.23
N LEU A 146 -27.33 -13.09 4.12
CA LEU A 146 -26.78 -12.59 2.87
C LEU A 146 -25.66 -13.52 2.34
N GLY A 147 -24.87 -14.10 3.24
CA GLY A 147 -23.83 -15.05 2.90
C GLY A 147 -22.68 -14.43 2.08
N ASN A 148 -21.96 -15.30 1.37
CA ASN A 148 -20.76 -14.93 0.62
C ASN A 148 -20.94 -15.27 -0.87
N THR A 149 -20.25 -14.51 -1.71
CA THR A 149 -19.90 -14.94 -3.07
C THR A 149 -18.63 -15.82 -3.02
N HIS A 150 -18.18 -16.34 -4.16
CA HIS A 150 -16.90 -17.05 -4.23
C HIS A 150 -15.68 -16.21 -3.81
N LYS A 151 -15.78 -14.87 -3.83
CA LYS A 151 -14.64 -13.97 -3.60
C LYS A 151 -14.79 -13.04 -2.39
N ALA A 152 -16.01 -12.73 -1.97
CA ALA A 152 -16.27 -11.70 -0.97
C ALA A 152 -17.64 -11.86 -0.28
N PRO A 153 -17.79 -11.35 0.96
CA PRO A 153 -19.10 -11.26 1.62
C PRO A 153 -20.06 -10.33 0.88
N ARG A 154 -21.35 -10.68 0.88
CA ARG A 154 -22.41 -9.81 0.33
C ARG A 154 -22.83 -8.71 1.29
N SER A 155 -22.48 -8.84 2.56
CA SER A 155 -22.84 -7.93 3.65
C SER A 155 -21.85 -6.79 3.87
N ALA A 156 -20.76 -6.73 3.10
CA ALA A 156 -19.73 -5.71 3.24
C ALA A 156 -19.22 -5.19 1.89
N LEU A 157 -18.85 -3.92 1.86
CA LEU A 157 -18.33 -3.22 0.69
C LEU A 157 -17.13 -2.36 1.08
N ALA A 158 -15.98 -2.61 0.46
CA ALA A 158 -14.85 -1.69 0.51
C ALA A 158 -15.08 -0.55 -0.50
N TYR A 159 -15.42 0.63 0.01
CA TYR A 159 -15.63 1.85 -0.76
C TYR A 159 -14.34 2.67 -0.79
N LYS A 160 -13.56 2.50 -1.86
CA LYS A 160 -12.22 3.07 -2.01
C LYS A 160 -12.26 4.57 -2.27
N PHE A 161 -11.25 5.27 -1.78
CA PHE A 161 -11.04 6.67 -2.13
C PHE A 161 -10.74 6.82 -3.62
N SER A 162 -11.34 7.84 -4.24
CA SER A 162 -11.01 8.21 -5.61
C SER A 162 -9.52 8.50 -5.73
N ALA A 163 -8.91 8.02 -6.81
CA ALA A 163 -7.53 8.34 -7.11
C ALA A 163 -7.38 9.87 -7.21
N VAL A 164 -6.37 10.40 -6.52
CA VAL A 164 -6.06 11.82 -6.55
C VAL A 164 -5.07 12.05 -7.68
N TYR A 165 -5.35 13.08 -8.47
CA TYR A 165 -4.51 13.48 -9.59
C TYR A 165 -3.87 14.82 -9.27
N ALA A 166 -2.63 15.00 -9.71
CA ALA A 166 -1.98 16.31 -9.72
C ALA A 166 -1.14 16.45 -10.98
N LYS A 167 -0.97 17.70 -11.44
CA LYS A 167 -0.03 18.02 -12.51
C LYS A 167 1.26 18.55 -11.89
N THR A 168 2.40 18.09 -12.39
CA THR A 168 3.70 18.65 -12.03
C THR A 168 4.66 18.55 -13.20
N LYS A 169 5.85 19.13 -13.05
CA LYS A 169 6.92 19.05 -14.05
C LYS A 169 7.77 17.81 -13.81
N LEU A 170 8.01 17.06 -14.88
CA LEU A 170 9.01 16.00 -14.94
C LEU A 170 10.40 16.64 -15.09
N ASN A 171 11.27 16.50 -14.09
CA ASN A 171 12.63 17.01 -14.17
C ASN A 171 13.51 16.09 -15.01
N LYS A 172 13.57 14.81 -14.63
CA LYS A 172 14.44 13.80 -15.23
C LYS A 172 13.83 12.41 -15.13
N ILE A 173 14.32 11.51 -15.97
CA ILE A 173 14.04 10.09 -15.90
C ILE A 173 15.34 9.36 -15.56
N PHE A 174 15.33 8.57 -14.50
CA PHE A 174 16.45 7.69 -14.14
C PHE A 174 16.02 6.23 -14.21
N ILE A 175 17.00 5.34 -14.38
CA ILE A 175 16.76 3.90 -14.43
C ILE A 175 17.23 3.26 -13.14
N GLN A 176 16.32 2.60 -12.44
CA GLN A 176 16.64 1.74 -11.30
C GLN A 176 16.80 0.31 -11.79
N VAL A 177 17.83 -0.39 -11.29
CA VAL A 177 18.01 -1.82 -11.55
C VAL A 177 17.52 -2.58 -10.33
N GLY A 178 16.48 -3.39 -10.51
CA GLY A 178 15.95 -4.22 -9.44
C GLY A 178 16.81 -5.46 -9.17
N ARG A 179 16.52 -6.14 -8.06
CA ARG A 179 17.21 -7.38 -7.63
C ARG A 179 17.19 -8.50 -8.69
N THR A 180 16.15 -8.57 -9.51
CA THR A 180 16.03 -9.52 -10.63
C THR A 180 16.61 -9.00 -11.95
N GLY A 181 17.41 -7.93 -11.88
CA GLY A 181 18.03 -7.29 -13.04
C GLY A 181 17.10 -6.43 -13.87
N VAL A 182 15.81 -6.31 -13.52
CA VAL A 182 14.83 -5.48 -14.26
C VAL A 182 15.21 -4.00 -14.19
N LEU A 183 15.34 -3.36 -15.35
CA LEU A 183 15.53 -1.91 -15.47
C LEU A 183 14.17 -1.23 -15.43
N THR A 184 13.86 -0.54 -14.34
CA THR A 184 12.62 0.19 -14.14
C THR A 184 12.87 1.69 -14.29
N PRO A 185 12.22 2.37 -15.26
CA PRO A 185 12.30 3.81 -15.35
C PRO A 185 11.47 4.49 -14.25
N VAL A 186 12.07 5.50 -13.64
CA VAL A 186 11.47 6.30 -12.57
C VAL A 186 11.59 7.78 -12.91
N ALA A 187 10.49 8.49 -12.78
CA ALA A 187 10.41 9.93 -12.96
C ALA A 187 10.85 10.65 -11.68
N ASP A 188 11.77 11.60 -11.82
CA ASP A 188 12.05 12.66 -10.86
C ASP A 188 11.19 13.89 -11.17
N LEU A 189 10.47 14.39 -10.17
CA LEU A 189 9.41 15.37 -10.34
C LEU A 189 9.69 16.61 -9.51
N VAL A 190 9.24 17.77 -9.99
CA VAL A 190 9.03 18.90 -9.08
C VAL A 190 8.04 18.45 -7.99
N PRO A 191 8.40 18.56 -6.70
CA PRO A 191 7.56 18.06 -5.62
C PRO A 191 6.15 18.65 -5.69
N VAL A 192 5.14 17.77 -5.67
CA VAL A 192 3.74 18.15 -5.75
C VAL A 192 2.94 17.43 -4.68
N ASN A 193 2.02 18.15 -4.03
CA ASN A 193 1.12 17.54 -3.07
C ASN A 193 -0.01 16.83 -3.83
N ILE A 194 -0.06 15.49 -3.74
CA ILE A 194 -1.09 14.67 -4.39
C ILE A 194 -1.96 14.05 -3.32
N GLY A 195 -2.89 14.86 -2.86
CA GLY A 195 -3.72 14.47 -1.75
C GLY A 195 -2.86 14.28 -0.50
N GLY A 196 -2.58 15.38 0.20
CA GLY A 196 -1.88 15.44 1.48
C GLY A 196 -0.40 15.06 1.47
N VAL A 197 0.05 14.20 0.55
CA VAL A 197 1.42 13.69 0.52
C VAL A 197 2.23 14.36 -0.58
N LEU A 198 3.45 14.76 -0.21
CA LEU A 198 4.42 15.32 -1.13
C LEU A 198 5.04 14.20 -1.98
N VAL A 199 4.80 14.25 -3.29
CA VAL A 199 5.33 13.29 -4.26
C VAL A 199 6.41 13.97 -5.10
N SER A 200 7.62 13.40 -5.08
CA SER A 200 8.75 13.81 -5.92
C SER A 200 9.20 12.72 -6.90
N ARG A 201 8.66 11.50 -6.79
CA ARG A 201 8.97 10.38 -7.67
C ARG A 201 7.72 9.63 -8.13
N ALA A 202 7.74 9.14 -9.37
CA ALA A 202 6.66 8.32 -9.91
C ALA A 202 7.21 7.22 -10.83
N SER A 203 6.54 6.06 -10.85
CA SER A 203 6.86 4.99 -11.78
C SER A 203 6.43 5.33 -13.20
N LEU A 204 7.30 5.00 -14.16
CA LEU A 204 7.02 5.03 -15.60
C LEU A 204 6.75 3.62 -16.16
N HIS A 205 6.67 2.61 -15.29
CA HIS A 205 6.48 1.19 -15.58
C HIS A 205 7.62 0.54 -16.37
N ASN A 206 7.77 0.85 -17.65
CA ASN A 206 8.75 0.24 -18.55
C ASN A 206 9.02 1.14 -19.78
N GLN A 207 9.94 0.71 -20.63
CA GLN A 207 10.32 1.44 -21.85
C GLN A 207 9.13 1.64 -22.81
N ASP A 208 8.27 0.63 -22.95
CA ASP A 208 7.15 0.68 -23.88
C ASP A 208 6.10 1.72 -23.44
N GLU A 209 5.86 1.87 -22.15
CA GLU A 209 4.96 2.90 -21.60
C GLU A 209 5.50 4.32 -21.84
N ILE A 210 6.81 4.53 -21.72
CA ILE A 210 7.45 5.82 -22.06
C ILE A 210 7.23 6.15 -23.53
N LYS A 211 7.48 5.18 -24.43
CA LYS A 211 7.28 5.36 -25.88
C LYS A 211 5.82 5.60 -26.22
N ARG A 212 4.91 4.78 -25.67
CA ARG A 212 3.47 4.86 -25.94
C ARG A 212 2.87 6.21 -25.54
N LYS A 213 3.27 6.73 -24.37
CA LYS A 213 2.82 8.04 -23.88
C LYS A 213 3.65 9.20 -24.44
N ASP A 214 4.79 8.90 -25.07
CA ASP A 214 5.78 9.86 -25.55
C ASP A 214 6.22 10.80 -24.41
N ILE A 215 6.69 10.22 -23.31
CA ILE A 215 7.09 10.96 -22.10
C ILE A 215 8.52 11.49 -22.28
N ARG A 216 8.72 12.79 -22.07
CA ARG A 216 10.03 13.44 -22.23
C ARG A 216 10.39 14.26 -21.00
N GLU A 217 11.68 14.34 -20.69
CA GLU A 217 12.17 15.19 -19.61
C GLU A 217 11.77 16.65 -19.86
N GLY A 218 11.30 17.34 -18.83
CA GLY A 218 10.77 18.70 -18.91
C GLY A 218 9.26 18.79 -19.14
N ASP A 219 8.59 17.70 -19.51
CA ASP A 219 7.13 17.68 -19.72
C ASP A 219 6.34 18.03 -18.44
N ILE A 220 5.17 18.65 -18.62
CA ILE A 220 4.14 18.70 -17.58
C ILE A 220 3.35 17.39 -17.63
N VAL A 221 3.36 16.64 -16.54
CA VAL A 221 2.77 15.31 -16.42
C VAL A 221 1.64 15.29 -15.41
N THR A 222 0.58 14.54 -15.71
CA THR A 222 -0.48 14.22 -14.74
C THR A 222 -0.07 12.94 -14.02
N ILE A 223 0.04 13.02 -12.71
CA ILE A 223 0.36 11.90 -11.82
C ILE A 223 -0.93 11.46 -11.14
N LYS A 224 -1.10 10.14 -11.05
CA LYS A 224 -2.17 9.49 -10.31
C LYS A 224 -1.58 8.79 -9.09
N ARG A 225 -2.23 9.00 -7.94
CA ARG A 225 -2.03 8.18 -6.75
C ARG A 225 -3.38 7.60 -6.30
N ALA A 226 -3.42 6.31 -5.98
CA ALA A 226 -4.58 5.66 -5.39
C ALA A 226 -4.16 4.89 -4.14
N GLY A 227 -4.64 5.31 -2.96
CA GLY A 227 -4.16 4.76 -1.68
C GLY A 227 -2.64 4.86 -1.55
N ASP A 228 -1.99 3.77 -1.14
CA ASP A 228 -0.52 3.70 -0.89
C ASP A 228 0.25 3.06 -2.03
N VAL A 229 -0.38 3.03 -3.21
CA VAL A 229 0.25 2.54 -4.42
C VAL A 229 1.26 3.57 -4.92
N ILE A 230 2.42 3.07 -5.38
CA ILE A 230 3.47 3.86 -6.05
C ILE A 230 2.83 4.83 -7.06
N PRO A 231 3.08 6.15 -6.96
CA PRO A 231 2.53 7.13 -7.90
C PRO A 231 2.93 6.81 -9.33
N GLN A 232 2.03 7.07 -10.28
CA GLN A 232 2.25 6.74 -11.70
C GLN A 232 1.93 7.93 -12.58
N ILE A 233 2.72 8.13 -13.63
CA ILE A 233 2.40 9.10 -14.69
C ILE A 233 1.34 8.49 -15.60
N VAL A 234 0.18 9.15 -15.68
CA VAL A 234 -0.96 8.69 -16.48
C VAL A 234 -1.10 9.44 -17.81
N GLU A 235 -0.64 10.69 -17.86
CA GLU A 235 -0.81 11.56 -19.02
C GLU A 235 0.32 12.60 -19.10
N VAL A 236 0.59 13.07 -20.32
CA VAL A 236 1.52 14.16 -20.63
C VAL A 236 0.73 15.31 -21.25
N SER A 237 0.90 16.53 -20.73
CA SER A 237 0.31 17.74 -21.31
C SER A 237 1.14 18.19 -22.53
N ARG A 238 0.96 17.51 -23.66
CA ARG A 238 1.74 17.73 -24.90
C ARG A 238 1.66 19.16 -25.42
N ASP A 239 0.53 19.82 -25.22
CA ASP A 239 0.32 21.22 -25.63
C ASP A 239 1.22 22.21 -24.88
N SER A 240 1.74 21.82 -23.71
CA SER A 240 2.66 22.62 -22.89
C SER A 240 4.12 22.24 -23.10
N ARG A 241 4.42 21.32 -24.05
CA ARG A 241 5.78 20.85 -24.30
C ARG A 241 6.60 21.92 -25.02
N LEU A 242 7.82 22.11 -24.55
CA LEU A 242 8.78 22.98 -25.23
C LEU A 242 9.14 22.41 -26.61
N PRO A 243 9.25 23.25 -27.66
CA PRO A 243 9.72 22.81 -28.96
C PRO A 243 11.09 22.11 -28.85
N ASN A 244 11.29 21.06 -29.64
CA ASN A 244 12.54 20.28 -29.71
C ASN A 244 12.95 19.56 -28.41
N THR A 245 12.01 19.30 -27.50
CA THR A 245 12.28 18.45 -26.34
C THR A 245 12.67 17.04 -26.82
N PRO A 246 13.87 16.52 -26.48
CA PRO A 246 14.36 15.25 -26.98
C PRO A 246 13.56 14.07 -26.44
N GLU A 247 13.50 13.00 -27.22
CA GLU A 247 12.94 11.72 -26.76
C GLU A 247 13.82 11.08 -25.71
N PHE A 248 13.20 10.41 -24.74
CA PHE A 248 13.94 9.64 -23.76
C PHE A 248 14.53 8.39 -24.39
N VAL A 249 15.86 8.27 -24.31
CA VAL A 249 16.60 7.09 -24.80
C VAL A 249 16.80 6.14 -23.63
N PHE A 250 16.15 4.99 -23.70
CA PHE A 250 16.36 3.92 -22.73
C PHE A 250 17.78 3.35 -22.88
N PRO A 251 18.53 3.11 -21.80
CA PRO A 251 19.93 2.75 -21.90
C PRO A 251 20.13 1.36 -22.50
N GLU A 252 21.15 1.22 -23.36
CA GLU A 252 21.59 -0.06 -23.93
C GLU A 252 22.56 -0.84 -23.02
N VAL A 253 23.01 -0.20 -21.95
CA VAL A 253 23.89 -0.78 -20.93
C VAL A 253 23.31 -0.57 -19.54
N CYS A 254 23.57 -1.50 -18.64
CA CYS A 254 23.13 -1.44 -17.27
C CYS A 254 23.83 -0.27 -16.55
N PRO A 255 23.10 0.67 -15.92
CA PRO A 255 23.73 1.80 -15.23
C PRO A 255 24.54 1.40 -14.00
N GLU A 256 24.32 0.19 -13.46
CA GLU A 256 24.99 -0.31 -12.24
C GLU A 256 26.30 -1.06 -12.51
N CYS A 257 26.38 -1.80 -13.62
CA CYS A 257 27.55 -2.64 -13.94
C CYS A 257 28.12 -2.45 -15.35
N GLY A 258 27.49 -1.65 -16.20
CA GLY A 258 27.94 -1.37 -17.57
C GLY A 258 27.65 -2.48 -18.59
N SER A 259 27.11 -3.62 -18.18
CA SER A 259 26.84 -4.75 -19.09
C SER A 259 25.69 -4.47 -20.05
N LYS A 260 25.76 -5.02 -21.27
CA LYS A 260 24.72 -4.85 -22.29
C LYS A 260 23.39 -5.43 -21.81
N VAL A 261 22.33 -4.63 -21.87
CA VAL A 261 20.99 -5.07 -21.44
C VAL A 261 20.33 -5.94 -22.51
N ARG A 262 19.38 -6.78 -22.09
CA ARG A 262 18.58 -7.62 -22.99
C ARG A 262 17.09 -7.48 -22.68
N GLN A 263 16.29 -7.46 -23.73
CA GLN A 263 14.85 -7.64 -23.65
C GLN A 263 14.54 -9.04 -24.20
N VAL A 264 13.86 -9.87 -23.41
CA VAL A 264 13.45 -11.21 -23.84
C VAL A 264 12.26 -11.06 -24.80
N GLU A 265 12.26 -11.83 -25.87
CA GLU A 265 11.17 -11.82 -26.85
C GLU A 265 9.83 -12.19 -26.17
N GLY A 266 8.83 -11.31 -26.30
CA GLY A 266 7.52 -11.46 -25.64
C GLY A 266 7.40 -10.77 -24.27
N GLU A 267 8.47 -10.19 -23.71
CA GLU A 267 8.42 -9.45 -22.45
C GLU A 267 8.65 -7.95 -22.63
N ALA A 268 7.87 -7.13 -21.92
CA ALA A 268 8.06 -5.66 -21.89
C ALA A 268 9.25 -5.22 -21.02
N ALA A 269 9.81 -6.11 -20.21
CA ALA A 269 10.86 -5.79 -19.26
C ALA A 269 12.25 -5.93 -19.89
N VAL A 270 13.05 -4.85 -19.80
CA VAL A 270 14.48 -4.83 -20.13
C VAL A 270 15.26 -5.24 -18.89
N ARG A 271 16.25 -6.12 -19.04
CA ARG A 271 17.03 -6.67 -17.91
C ARG A 271 18.54 -6.59 -18.11
N CYS A 272 19.24 -6.47 -16.99
CA CYS A 272 20.67 -6.75 -16.87
C CYS A 272 20.87 -8.28 -16.77
N PRO A 273 21.62 -8.92 -17.69
CA PRO A 273 21.82 -10.37 -17.68
C PRO A 273 22.86 -10.86 -16.66
N GLU A 274 23.61 -9.94 -16.04
CA GLU A 274 24.74 -10.28 -15.16
C GLU A 274 24.28 -10.51 -13.72
N GLU A 275 23.63 -11.64 -13.47
CA GLU A 275 23.08 -12.01 -12.15
C GLU A 275 24.15 -12.03 -11.05
N PHE A 276 25.37 -12.47 -11.37
CA PHE A 276 26.47 -12.66 -10.40
C PHE A 276 27.50 -11.52 -10.37
N ALA A 277 27.42 -10.56 -11.31
CA ALA A 277 28.38 -9.46 -11.40
C ALA A 277 27.73 -8.07 -11.26
N CYS A 278 26.41 -7.97 -11.40
CA CYS A 278 25.69 -6.73 -11.19
C CYS A 278 25.44 -6.49 -9.69
N LYS A 279 26.03 -5.43 -9.13
CA LYS A 279 25.88 -5.08 -7.71
C LYS A 279 24.41 -5.00 -7.26
N ALA A 280 23.52 -4.47 -8.09
CA ALA A 280 22.09 -4.37 -7.80
C ALA A 280 21.37 -5.73 -7.72
N GLN A 281 21.94 -6.79 -8.31
CA GLN A 281 21.40 -8.16 -8.28
C GLN A 281 22.03 -9.01 -7.17
N ILE A 282 23.20 -8.61 -6.66
CA ILE A 282 23.96 -9.33 -5.63
C ILE A 282 23.56 -8.92 -4.21
N ILE A 283 22.69 -7.92 -4.03
CA ILE A 283 22.29 -7.41 -2.70
C ILE A 283 21.80 -8.59 -1.82
N GLU A 284 22.59 -8.88 -0.79
CA GLU A 284 22.43 -9.99 0.16
C GLU A 284 21.04 -9.95 0.83
N ASN A 285 20.43 -11.13 0.99
CA ASN A 285 19.26 -11.34 1.85
C ASN A 285 19.61 -11.13 3.32
#